data_AF-A0A497V3U1-F1
#
_entry.id   AF-A0A497V3U1-F1
#
_cell.length_a   1.000
_cell.length_b   1.000
_cell.length_c   1.000
_cell.angle_alpha   90.00
_cell.angle_beta   90.00
_cell.angle_gamma   90.00
#
_symmetry.space_group_name_H-M   'P 1'
#
loop_
_entity.id
_entity.type
_entity.pdbx_description
1 polymer ?
#
loop_
_entity_poly.entity_id
_entity_poly.type
_entity_poly.pdbx_seq_one_letter_code
_entity_poly.pdbx_strand_id
1 'polypeptide(L)'
;MILISILFTGVVFGQSGYLNGKQPFQKPKEGKALVYLIRSGAGALVNFRAYKDDKFLGALVNDDYLIIECEPGEHLFWAVSENRDYVEANLEANKVYVLNIQGQMGAFIASVSLKQLDPNKKSDKKLFARKIRNSWAIVYDESRITEDKSENIEKGLAKYKELKAKESSKIIKLDPAKAFENADKPN
;
A
#
# COMPACT_ATOMS: atom_id res chain seq x y z
N MET A 1 -10.67 20.44 -41.08
CA MET A 1 -10.80 19.25 -40.23
C MET A 1 -9.39 18.75 -39.93
N ILE A 2 -8.77 19.22 -38.84
CA ILE A 2 -7.37 18.91 -38.52
C ILE A 2 -7.39 17.73 -37.55
N LEU A 3 -6.93 16.56 -38.01
CA LEU A 3 -6.69 15.39 -37.15
C LEU A 3 -5.46 15.67 -36.28
N ILE A 4 -5.66 15.76 -34.97
CA ILE A 4 -4.57 15.75 -33.99
C ILE A 4 -4.35 14.29 -33.59
N SER A 5 -3.34 13.66 -34.21
CA SER A 5 -2.82 12.37 -33.79
C SER A 5 -1.95 12.57 -32.55
N ILE A 6 -2.49 12.32 -31.37
CA ILE A 6 -1.72 12.29 -30.13
C ILE A 6 -0.93 10.97 -30.10
N LEU A 7 0.35 11.03 -30.48
CA LEU A 7 1.32 9.99 -30.15
C LEU A 7 1.50 9.96 -28.63
N PHE A 8 0.87 9.00 -27.96
CA PHE A 8 1.30 8.60 -26.63
C PHE A 8 2.64 7.87 -26.79
N THR A 9 3.72 8.63 -26.69
CA THR A 9 5.07 8.07 -26.53
C THR A 9 5.08 7.21 -25.29
N GLY A 10 5.21 5.90 -25.47
CA GLY A 10 5.43 4.96 -24.39
C GLY A 10 6.64 5.41 -23.58
N VAL A 11 6.42 5.73 -22.31
CA VAL A 11 7.52 5.94 -21.36
C VAL A 11 8.20 4.59 -21.19
N VAL A 12 9.38 4.51 -21.79
CA VAL A 12 10.35 3.44 -21.60
C VAL A 12 10.54 3.25 -20.10
N PHE A 13 10.28 2.02 -19.63
CA PHE A 13 10.62 1.58 -18.30
C PHE A 13 12.09 1.94 -18.02
N GLY A 14 12.33 2.78 -17.02
CA GLY A 14 13.66 2.98 -16.45
C GLY A 14 14.11 1.71 -15.73
N GLN A 15 14.49 0.68 -16.48
CA GLN A 15 15.11 -0.54 -15.97
C GLN A 15 16.59 -0.39 -15.63
N SER A 16 16.98 0.65 -14.87
CA SER A 16 18.41 0.91 -14.60
C SER A 16 18.86 0.69 -13.14
N GLY A 17 18.08 -0.02 -12.32
CA GLY A 17 18.45 -0.33 -10.92
C GLY A 17 18.38 -1.81 -10.52
N TYR A 18 18.30 -2.73 -11.49
CA TYR A 18 17.87 -4.12 -11.26
C TYR A 18 19.00 -5.14 -11.05
N LEU A 19 20.21 -4.70 -10.72
CA LEU A 19 21.36 -5.59 -10.54
C LEU A 19 21.98 -5.33 -9.16
N ASN A 20 21.89 -6.35 -8.28
CA ASN A 20 22.23 -6.39 -6.85
C ASN A 20 21.06 -6.07 -5.92
N GLY A 21 20.74 -7.02 -5.03
CA GLY A 21 19.62 -6.97 -4.10
C GLY A 21 19.50 -5.67 -3.30
N LYS A 22 18.27 -5.43 -2.82
CA LYS A 22 17.75 -4.21 -2.16
C LYS A 22 17.39 -3.11 -3.15
N GLN A 23 16.09 -2.83 -3.28
CA GLN A 23 15.58 -1.77 -4.12
C GLN A 23 15.77 -0.42 -3.42
N PRO A 24 16.31 0.62 -4.10
CA PRO A 24 16.35 1.97 -3.54
C PRO A 24 14.92 2.48 -3.30
N PHE A 25 14.78 3.46 -2.39
CA PHE A 25 13.51 4.14 -2.20
C PHE A 25 12.97 4.65 -3.54
N GLN A 26 11.71 4.33 -3.83
CA GLN A 26 11.00 4.72 -5.04
C GLN A 26 10.18 6.00 -4.82
N LYS A 27 10.21 6.88 -5.81
CA LYS A 27 9.39 8.09 -5.89
C LYS A 27 8.18 7.85 -6.80
N PRO A 28 7.05 8.55 -6.60
CA PRO A 28 5.94 8.50 -7.54
C PRO A 28 6.38 9.03 -8.91
N LYS A 29 5.80 8.50 -9.99
CA LYS A 29 5.78 9.21 -11.28
C LYS A 29 5.12 10.57 -11.12
N GLU A 30 5.51 11.49 -11.99
CA GLU A 30 4.93 12.83 -12.03
C GLU A 30 3.40 12.77 -12.14
N GLY A 31 2.73 13.51 -11.27
CA GLY A 31 1.27 13.57 -11.19
C GLY A 31 0.61 12.37 -10.49
N LYS A 32 1.36 11.35 -10.10
CA LYS A 32 0.85 10.18 -9.36
C LYS A 32 1.15 10.26 -7.87
N ALA A 33 0.45 9.47 -7.08
CA ALA A 33 0.81 9.16 -5.70
C ALA A 33 1.47 7.77 -5.64
N LEU A 34 2.31 7.55 -4.63
CA LEU A 34 2.92 6.24 -4.37
C LEU A 34 2.57 5.77 -2.96
N VAL A 35 2.08 4.54 -2.83
CA VAL A 35 1.74 3.96 -1.52
C VAL A 35 2.61 2.73 -1.26
N TYR A 36 3.29 2.74 -0.12
CA TYR A 36 4.00 1.60 0.43
C TYR A 36 3.12 0.85 1.41
N LEU A 37 2.95 -0.45 1.19
CA LEU A 37 2.32 -1.38 2.10
C LEU A 37 3.40 -2.24 2.73
N ILE A 38 3.82 -1.88 3.95
CA ILE A 38 4.80 -2.64 4.73
C ILE A 38 4.07 -3.58 5.71
N ARG A 39 4.72 -4.65 6.19
CA ARG A 39 4.18 -5.48 7.29
C ARG A 39 4.95 -5.28 8.59
N SER A 40 4.32 -5.50 9.74
CA SER A 40 5.03 -5.67 11.02
C SER A 40 4.20 -6.47 12.03
N GLY A 41 4.79 -6.84 13.17
CA GLY A 41 4.04 -7.39 14.31
C GLY A 41 3.48 -8.81 14.13
N ALA A 42 3.88 -9.54 13.08
CA ALA A 42 3.38 -10.88 12.80
C ALA A 42 4.53 -11.85 12.51
N GLY A 43 4.40 -13.10 12.98
CA GLY A 43 5.35 -14.17 12.68
C GLY A 43 5.42 -14.50 11.19
N ALA A 44 6.51 -15.18 10.77
CA ALA A 44 6.79 -15.47 9.36
C ALA A 44 5.73 -16.35 8.66
N LEU A 45 4.87 -17.05 9.43
CA LEU A 45 3.82 -17.92 8.89
C LEU A 45 2.46 -17.21 8.69
N VAL A 46 2.36 -15.93 9.09
CA VAL A 46 1.12 -15.17 8.95
C VAL A 46 1.11 -14.45 7.59
N ASN A 47 0.04 -14.65 6.84
CA ASN A 47 -0.16 -14.06 5.52
C ASN A 47 -1.14 -12.90 5.61
N PHE A 48 -0.68 -11.70 5.28
CA PHE A 48 -1.55 -10.54 5.16
C PHE A 48 -1.86 -10.26 3.70
N ARG A 49 -3.14 -10.31 3.35
CA ARG A 49 -3.61 -10.00 1.99
C ARG A 49 -3.95 -8.52 1.91
N ALA A 50 -3.36 -7.82 0.95
CA ALA A 50 -3.58 -6.40 0.73
C ALA A 50 -4.48 -6.17 -0.48
N TYR A 51 -5.32 -5.16 -0.38
CA TYR A 51 -6.28 -4.78 -1.41
C TYR A 51 -6.33 -3.24 -1.53
N LYS A 52 -6.65 -2.78 -2.73
CA LYS A 52 -6.99 -1.38 -3.03
C LYS A 52 -8.26 -1.39 -3.86
N ASP A 53 -9.28 -0.67 -3.40
CA ASP A 53 -10.61 -0.63 -3.97
C ASP A 53 -11.14 -2.07 -4.16
N ASP A 54 -11.43 -2.45 -5.41
CA ASP A 54 -11.86 -3.76 -5.84
C ASP A 54 -10.72 -4.67 -6.33
N LYS A 55 -9.46 -4.30 -6.09
CA LYS A 55 -8.28 -5.03 -6.57
C LYS A 55 -7.55 -5.73 -5.44
N PHE A 56 -7.20 -7.00 -5.69
CA PHE A 56 -6.22 -7.71 -4.88
C PHE A 56 -4.81 -7.30 -5.29
N LEU A 57 -4.01 -6.89 -4.31
CA LEU A 57 -2.64 -6.42 -4.54
C LEU A 57 -1.60 -7.54 -4.35
N GLY A 58 -1.93 -8.54 -3.54
CA GLY A 58 -1.03 -9.64 -3.22
C GLY A 58 -1.03 -9.99 -1.74
N ALA A 59 -0.36 -11.09 -1.40
CA ALA A 59 -0.12 -11.50 -0.03
C ALA A 59 1.30 -11.13 0.40
N LEU A 60 1.42 -10.43 1.52
CA LEU A 60 2.68 -10.19 2.22
C LEU A 60 2.89 -11.37 3.16
N VAL A 61 3.79 -12.29 2.80
CA VAL A 61 4.11 -13.53 3.56
C VAL A 61 5.46 -13.47 4.29
N ASN A 62 6.41 -12.68 3.77
CA ASN A 62 7.71 -12.42 4.38
C ASN A 62 7.86 -10.92 4.70
N ASP A 63 9.05 -10.51 5.19
CA ASP A 63 9.32 -9.13 5.62
C ASP A 63 9.31 -8.07 4.49
N ASP A 64 9.08 -8.51 3.25
CA ASP A 64 8.89 -7.72 2.03
C ASP A 64 7.76 -6.69 2.16
N TYR A 65 7.74 -5.75 1.22
CA TYR A 65 6.75 -4.69 1.15
C TYR A 65 6.25 -4.54 -0.28
N LEU A 66 4.99 -4.13 -0.40
CA LEU A 66 4.35 -3.87 -1.68
C LEU A 66 4.36 -2.37 -1.97
N ILE A 67 4.57 -2.00 -3.23
CA ILE A 67 4.49 -0.63 -3.70
C ILE A 67 3.44 -0.54 -4.80
N ILE A 68 2.57 0.45 -4.74
CA ILE A 68 1.57 0.71 -5.77
C ILE A 68 1.52 2.20 -6.12
N GLU A 69 1.54 2.49 -7.42
CA GLU A 69 1.23 3.82 -7.95
C GLU A 69 -0.28 4.01 -8.03
N CYS A 70 -0.74 5.21 -7.69
CA CYS A 70 -2.16 5.57 -7.67
C CYS A 70 -2.37 6.91 -8.37
N GLU A 71 -3.54 7.08 -8.98
CA GLU A 71 -4.02 8.43 -9.29
C GLU A 71 -4.21 9.23 -7.99
N PRO A 72 -4.06 10.55 -8.01
CA PRO A 72 -4.55 11.39 -6.90
C PRO A 72 -6.06 11.25 -6.70
N GLY A 73 -6.54 11.49 -5.49
CA GLY A 73 -7.96 11.41 -5.12
C GLY A 73 -8.28 10.25 -4.18
N GLU A 74 -9.56 9.87 -4.14
CA GLU A 74 -10.08 8.88 -3.19
C GLU A 74 -9.74 7.44 -3.59
N HIS A 75 -9.19 6.68 -2.63
CA HIS A 75 -8.94 5.24 -2.73
C HIS A 75 -9.26 4.58 -1.39
N LEU A 76 -9.68 3.32 -1.44
CA LEU A 76 -9.86 2.47 -0.26
C LEU A 76 -8.73 1.46 -0.17
N PHE A 77 -7.91 1.52 0.86
CA PHE A 77 -6.96 0.45 1.19
C PHE A 77 -7.54 -0.46 2.25
N TRP A 78 -7.40 -1.76 2.08
CA TRP A 78 -7.84 -2.72 3.09
C TRP A 78 -6.97 -3.96 3.14
N ALA A 79 -6.93 -4.56 4.32
CA ALA A 79 -6.11 -5.74 4.58
C ALA A 79 -6.95 -6.85 5.20
N VAL A 80 -6.56 -8.09 4.93
CA VAL A 80 -7.24 -9.28 5.45
C VAL A 80 -6.24 -10.24 6.06
N SER A 81 -6.62 -10.70 7.25
CA SER A 81 -6.12 -11.92 7.89
C SER A 81 -7.31 -12.70 8.45
N GLU A 82 -7.37 -12.92 9.76
CA GLU A 82 -8.55 -13.43 10.48
C GLU A 82 -9.67 -12.37 10.56
N ASN A 83 -9.31 -11.09 10.55
CA ASN A 83 -10.21 -9.95 10.44
C ASN A 83 -9.92 -9.14 9.18
N ARG A 84 -10.67 -8.03 9.02
CA ARG A 84 -10.45 -7.02 7.98
C ARG A 84 -10.29 -5.66 8.62
N ASP A 85 -9.45 -4.83 8.04
CA ASP A 85 -9.28 -3.43 8.45
C ASP A 85 -9.20 -2.52 7.23
N TYR A 86 -9.68 -1.28 7.37
CA TYR A 86 -9.96 -0.37 6.25
C TYR A 86 -9.37 1.03 6.48
N VAL A 87 -8.77 1.59 5.43
CA VAL A 87 -8.26 2.96 5.38
C VAL A 87 -8.82 3.65 4.14
N GLU A 88 -9.62 4.69 4.33
CA GLU A 88 -9.97 5.64 3.29
C GLU A 88 -8.83 6.63 3.10
N ALA A 89 -8.38 6.82 1.87
CA ALA A 89 -7.28 7.71 1.55
C ALA A 89 -7.64 8.69 0.45
N ASN A 90 -7.45 9.98 0.72
CA ASN A 90 -7.43 11.01 -0.31
C ASN A 90 -5.97 11.34 -0.62
N LEU A 91 -5.44 10.78 -1.70
CA LEU A 91 -4.02 10.86 -2.05
C LEU A 91 -3.73 12.11 -2.86
N GLU A 92 -2.65 12.82 -2.53
CA GLU A 92 -2.19 13.97 -3.30
C GLU A 92 -1.14 13.57 -4.35
N ALA A 93 -1.10 14.32 -5.46
CA ALA A 93 -0.11 14.14 -6.50
C ALA A 93 1.31 14.37 -5.98
N ASN A 94 2.27 13.59 -6.50
CA ASN A 94 3.69 13.65 -6.17
C ASN A 94 4.01 13.37 -4.69
N LYS A 95 3.10 12.74 -3.94
CA LYS A 95 3.29 12.37 -2.53
C LYS A 95 3.50 10.86 -2.35
N VAL A 96 4.18 10.51 -1.25
CA VAL A 96 4.39 9.13 -0.81
C VAL A 96 3.68 8.90 0.51
N TYR A 97 2.90 7.82 0.60
CA TYR A 97 2.24 7.40 1.83
C TYR A 97 2.70 6.00 2.22
N VAL A 98 2.72 5.73 3.52
CA VAL A 98 3.15 4.42 4.04
C VAL A 98 2.07 3.88 4.97
N LEU A 99 1.50 2.75 4.58
CA LEU A 99 0.55 1.98 5.37
C LEU A 99 1.25 0.73 5.90
N ASN A 100 1.22 0.58 7.22
CA ASN A 100 1.74 -0.58 7.92
C ASN A 100 0.61 -1.56 8.20
N ILE A 101 0.68 -2.71 7.56
CA ILE A 101 -0.15 -3.88 7.82
C ILE A 101 0.41 -4.58 9.06
N GLN A 102 -0.08 -4.17 10.22
CA GLN A 102 0.44 -4.58 11.52
C GLN A 102 -0.38 -5.73 12.10
N GLY A 103 0.28 -6.87 12.32
CA GLY A 103 -0.26 -7.94 13.15
C GLY A 103 -0.53 -7.47 14.58
N GLN A 104 -1.71 -7.76 15.10
CA GLN A 104 -2.06 -7.48 16.49
C GLN A 104 -2.01 -8.79 17.28
N MET A 105 -1.22 -8.81 18.34
CA MET A 105 -1.26 -9.91 19.32
C MET A 105 -2.49 -9.75 20.20
N GLY A 106 -3.20 -10.85 20.49
CA GLY A 106 -4.38 -10.85 21.32
C GLY A 106 -5.09 -12.20 21.30
N ALA A 107 -6.42 -12.19 21.47
CA ALA A 107 -7.26 -13.39 21.39
C ALA A 107 -7.21 -14.10 20.02
N PHE A 108 -6.77 -13.37 18.99
CA PHE A 108 -6.59 -13.84 17.62
C PHE A 108 -5.10 -13.98 17.32
N ILE A 109 -4.70 -15.11 16.74
CA ILE A 109 -3.29 -15.45 16.48
C ILE A 109 -2.72 -14.58 15.35
N ALA A 110 -3.58 -14.09 14.45
CA ALA A 110 -3.15 -13.44 13.23
C ALA A 110 -4.00 -12.20 12.85
N SER A 111 -4.69 -11.54 13.78
CA SER A 111 -5.45 -10.33 13.43
C SER A 111 -4.55 -9.20 12.89
N VAL A 112 -5.11 -8.34 12.05
CA VAL A 112 -4.42 -7.27 11.32
C VAL A 112 -5.05 -5.91 11.62
N SER A 113 -4.21 -4.87 11.66
CA SER A 113 -4.63 -3.48 11.52
C SER A 113 -3.83 -2.77 10.42
N LEU A 114 -4.45 -1.82 9.73
CA LEU A 114 -3.81 -0.90 8.82
C LEU A 114 -3.54 0.41 9.54
N LYS A 115 -2.27 0.79 9.64
CA LYS A 115 -1.87 2.06 10.27
C LYS A 115 -1.06 2.89 9.30
N GLN A 116 -1.49 4.13 9.08
CA GLN A 116 -0.62 5.11 8.43
C GLN A 116 0.58 5.40 9.33
N LEU A 117 1.78 5.38 8.75
CA LEU A 117 2.98 5.84 9.42
C LEU A 117 3.10 7.35 9.36
N ASP A 118 3.64 7.95 10.42
CA ASP A 118 3.85 9.38 10.52
C ASP A 118 5.33 9.76 10.29
N PRO A 119 5.66 10.56 9.26
CA PRO A 119 7.04 10.97 8.98
C PRO A 119 7.64 11.85 10.09
N ASN A 120 6.83 12.47 10.94
CA ASN A 120 7.30 13.27 12.08
C ASN A 120 7.61 12.39 13.29
N LYS A 121 7.16 11.12 13.30
CA LYS A 121 7.38 10.19 14.40
C LYS A 121 8.62 9.34 14.18
N LYS A 122 9.60 9.46 15.10
CA LYS A 122 10.90 8.76 15.02
C LYS A 122 10.79 7.24 14.88
N SER A 123 9.84 6.59 15.57
CA SER A 123 9.64 5.14 15.48
C SER A 123 9.20 4.71 14.09
N ASP A 124 8.35 5.49 13.47
CA ASP A 124 7.70 5.17 12.20
C ASP A 124 8.69 5.37 11.06
N LYS A 125 9.47 6.46 11.10
CA LYS A 125 10.65 6.63 10.24
C LYS A 125 11.62 5.47 10.36
N LYS A 126 11.99 5.05 11.57
CA LYS A 126 12.90 3.91 11.78
C LYS A 126 12.31 2.57 11.31
N LEU A 127 11.00 2.38 11.44
CA LEU A 127 10.34 1.18 10.95
C LEU A 127 10.42 1.14 9.42
N PHE A 128 9.99 2.22 8.77
CA PHE A 128 10.03 2.31 7.32
C PHE A 128 11.46 2.19 6.79
N ALA A 129 12.41 2.85 7.45
CA ALA A 129 13.84 2.74 7.20
C ALA A 129 14.35 1.33 7.10
N ARG A 130 14.05 0.57 8.15
CA ARG A 130 14.50 -0.80 8.30
C ARG A 130 13.91 -1.68 7.19
N LYS A 131 12.66 -1.44 6.80
CA LYS A 131 11.99 -2.18 5.73
C LYS A 131 12.63 -1.96 4.37
N ILE A 132 12.86 -0.70 4.00
CA ILE A 132 13.53 -0.40 2.72
C ILE A 132 14.95 -0.98 2.70
N ARG A 133 15.66 -0.95 3.83
CA ARG A 133 17.06 -1.43 3.94
C ARG A 133 17.19 -2.96 3.94
N ASN A 134 16.21 -3.68 4.48
CA ASN A 134 16.36 -5.09 4.81
C ASN A 134 15.41 -6.01 4.03
N SER A 135 14.49 -5.46 3.24
CA SER A 135 13.46 -6.24 2.56
C SER A 135 13.34 -5.90 1.07
N TRP A 136 12.60 -6.72 0.30
CA TRP A 136 12.45 -6.57 -1.14
C TRP A 136 11.14 -5.83 -1.44
N ALA A 137 11.18 -4.99 -2.47
CA ALA A 137 9.99 -4.34 -2.99
C ALA A 137 9.27 -5.28 -3.96
N ILE A 138 7.97 -5.44 -3.74
CA ILE A 138 7.03 -6.04 -4.69
C ILE A 138 6.31 -4.88 -5.35
N VAL A 139 6.72 -4.52 -6.56
CA VAL A 139 6.00 -3.50 -7.35
C VAL A 139 4.72 -4.14 -7.88
N TYR A 140 3.57 -3.56 -7.52
CA TYR A 140 2.28 -4.05 -7.96
C TYR A 140 2.15 -3.96 -9.48
N ASP A 141 1.70 -5.06 -10.06
CA ASP A 141 1.44 -5.22 -11.48
C ASP A 141 0.25 -6.19 -11.61
N GLU A 142 -0.90 -5.65 -12.01
CA GLU A 142 -2.15 -6.39 -12.12
C GLU A 142 -2.02 -7.62 -13.03
N SER A 143 -1.17 -7.56 -14.05
CA SER A 143 -0.93 -8.68 -14.97
C SER A 143 -0.26 -9.90 -14.31
N ARG A 144 0.34 -9.72 -13.12
CA ARG A 144 1.00 -10.78 -12.35
C ARG A 144 0.08 -11.41 -11.31
N ILE A 145 -1.14 -10.89 -11.14
CA ILE A 145 -2.12 -11.43 -10.20
C ILE A 145 -2.87 -12.57 -10.87
N THR A 146 -2.55 -13.81 -10.46
CA THR A 146 -3.20 -15.02 -10.97
C THR A 146 -4.26 -15.58 -10.02
N GLU A 147 -4.30 -15.09 -8.78
CA GLU A 147 -5.24 -15.56 -7.77
C GLU A 147 -6.61 -14.89 -7.95
N ASP A 148 -7.65 -15.70 -8.16
CA ASP A 148 -9.02 -15.20 -8.07
C ASP A 148 -9.38 -14.89 -6.61
N LYS A 149 -9.64 -13.62 -6.33
CA LYS A 149 -10.10 -13.10 -5.04
C LYS A 149 -11.47 -12.43 -5.11
N SER A 150 -12.25 -12.68 -6.17
CA SER A 150 -13.53 -12.01 -6.42
C SER A 150 -14.49 -12.13 -5.23
N GLU A 151 -14.65 -13.34 -4.67
CA GLU A 151 -15.49 -13.57 -3.49
C GLU A 151 -14.94 -12.82 -2.24
N ASN A 152 -13.62 -12.78 -2.06
CA ASN A 152 -13.01 -12.06 -0.95
C ASN A 152 -13.24 -10.55 -1.07
N ILE A 153 -13.14 -10.02 -2.29
CA ILE A 153 -13.39 -8.61 -2.63
C ILE A 153 -14.85 -8.27 -2.37
N GLU A 154 -15.79 -9.04 -2.90
CA GLU A 154 -17.23 -8.83 -2.71
C GLU A 154 -17.58 -8.74 -1.22
N LYS A 155 -17.17 -9.75 -0.43
CA LYS A 155 -17.41 -9.78 1.02
C LYS A 155 -16.74 -8.62 1.75
N GLY A 156 -15.56 -8.19 1.28
CA GLY A 156 -14.82 -7.07 1.86
C GLY A 156 -15.53 -5.75 1.65
N LEU A 157 -15.90 -5.46 0.41
CA LEU A 157 -16.61 -4.25 0.04
C LEU A 157 -18.02 -4.21 0.64
N ALA A 158 -18.71 -5.34 0.74
CA ALA A 158 -19.98 -5.43 1.45
C ALA A 158 -19.82 -5.04 2.93
N LYS A 159 -18.78 -5.56 3.60
CA LYS A 159 -18.50 -5.21 5.00
C LYS A 159 -18.11 -3.75 5.16
N TYR A 160 -17.29 -3.21 4.25
CA TYR A 160 -16.94 -1.79 4.24
C TYR A 160 -18.19 -0.91 4.11
N LYS A 161 -19.10 -1.20 3.16
CA LYS A 161 -20.36 -0.46 2.98
C LYS A 161 -21.22 -0.49 4.25
N GLU A 162 -21.33 -1.64 4.91
CA GLU A 162 -22.03 -1.76 6.20
C GLU A 162 -21.40 -0.88 7.29
N LEU A 163 -20.07 -0.88 7.40
CA LEU A 163 -19.35 -0.04 8.36
C LEU A 163 -19.49 1.46 8.04
N LYS A 164 -19.45 1.82 6.76
CA LYS A 164 -19.58 3.21 6.27
C LYS A 164 -20.97 3.76 6.56
N ALA A 165 -22.02 2.98 6.30
CA ALA A 165 -23.40 3.35 6.59
C ALA A 165 -23.68 3.56 8.09
N LYS A 166 -22.87 2.93 8.95
CA LYS A 166 -22.91 3.06 10.41
C LYS A 166 -21.94 4.12 10.95
N GLU A 167 -21.26 4.85 10.08
CA GLU A 167 -20.21 5.84 10.45
C GLU A 167 -19.17 5.25 11.42
N SER A 168 -18.81 3.99 11.20
CA SER A 168 -17.98 3.24 12.14
C SER A 168 -16.56 3.82 12.22
N SER A 169 -16.07 4.00 13.45
CA SER A 169 -14.68 4.36 13.74
C SER A 169 -13.64 3.31 13.32
N LYS A 170 -14.10 2.14 12.86
CA LYS A 170 -13.24 1.09 12.28
C LYS A 170 -12.74 1.44 10.87
N ILE A 171 -13.30 2.46 10.23
CA ILE A 171 -12.77 2.99 8.98
C ILE A 171 -11.84 4.14 9.32
N ILE A 172 -10.54 3.91 9.20
CA ILE A 172 -9.54 4.93 9.45
C ILE A 172 -9.47 5.85 8.23
N LYS A 173 -9.29 7.15 8.46
CA LYS A 173 -8.99 8.10 7.40
C LYS A 173 -7.49 8.39 7.39
N LEU A 174 -6.87 8.23 6.23
CA LEU A 174 -5.50 8.66 6.00
C LEU A 174 -5.43 10.18 6.12
N ASP A 175 -4.38 10.67 6.79
CA ASP A 175 -4.06 12.08 6.90
C ASP A 175 -3.10 12.48 5.75
N PRO A 176 -3.53 13.32 4.79
CA PRO A 176 -2.70 13.74 3.66
C PRO A 176 -1.42 14.46 4.09
N ALA A 177 -1.43 15.13 5.25
CA ALA A 177 -0.26 15.85 5.78
C ALA A 177 0.86 14.92 6.26
N LYS A 178 0.56 13.63 6.49
CA LYS A 178 1.54 12.60 6.85
C LYS A 178 2.13 11.89 5.62
N ALA A 179 2.20 12.61 4.50
CA ALA A 179 3.00 12.18 3.36
C ALA A 179 4.50 12.24 3.70
N PHE A 180 5.24 11.22 3.30
CA PHE A 180 6.69 11.20 3.40
C PHE A 180 7.26 12.11 2.31
N GLU A 181 7.76 13.28 2.71
CA GLU A 181 8.37 14.24 1.79
C GLU A 181 9.79 13.83 1.40
N ASN A 182 10.20 14.21 0.19
CA ASN A 182 11.58 14.14 -0.28
C ASN A 182 12.29 12.79 -0.15
N ALA A 183 11.57 11.67 -0.16
CA ALA A 183 12.19 10.36 -0.24
C ALA A 183 13.31 10.18 0.79
N ASP A 184 13.19 10.81 1.97
CA ASP A 184 14.28 10.94 2.93
C ASP A 184 14.87 9.56 3.11
N LYS A 185 16.08 9.38 2.56
CA LYS A 185 16.88 8.20 2.80
C LYS A 185 16.81 8.06 4.31
N PRO A 186 16.23 6.97 4.80
CA PRO A 186 16.05 6.89 6.21
C PRO A 186 17.44 6.85 6.85
N ASN A 187 17.82 7.97 7.47
CA ASN A 187 19.09 8.11 8.19
C ASN A 187 19.22 7.00 9.24
#